data_AF-A0A8X8AYX3-F1
#
_entry.id   AF-A0A8X8AYX3-F1
#
_cell.length_a   1.000
_cell.length_b   1.000
_cell.length_c   1.000
_cell.angle_alpha   90.00
_cell.angle_beta   90.00
_cell.angle_gamma   90.00
#
_symmetry.space_group_name_H-M   'P 1'
#
loop_
_entity.id
_entity.type
_entity.pdbx_description
1 polymer ?
#
loop_
_entity_poly.entity_id
_entity_poly.type
_entity_poly.pdbx_seq_one_letter_code
_entity_poly.pdbx_strand_id
1 'polypeptide(L)'
;MSRGDSELELSVSDYPLPPEIFVSKTLLKLKLEGGDGLSLGTDVGKVKTLEIESVEFEGDGVGFEKLLSGCPVLEELVLVNLGWEHWKSCCSVSAKSLRKLKFFCEDNDGNPKSVSFDTPNLVYLEYSDNIAKKYPRV
;
A
#
# COMPACT_ATOMS: atom_id res chain seq x y z
N MET A 1 22.93 18.98 22.42
CA MET A 1 21.49 18.63 22.31
C MET A 1 21.14 18.59 20.82
N SER A 2 21.11 17.41 20.22
CA SER A 2 20.43 17.16 18.94
C SER A 2 19.73 15.81 19.09
N ARG A 3 18.44 15.85 19.45
CA ARG A 3 17.56 14.69 19.34
C ARG A 3 17.29 14.51 17.85
N GLY A 4 18.11 13.69 17.18
CA GLY A 4 17.75 13.15 15.89
C GLY A 4 16.72 12.07 16.13
N ASP A 5 15.52 12.21 15.58
CA ASP A 5 14.55 11.13 15.53
C ASP A 5 15.17 10.02 14.70
N SER A 6 15.56 8.93 15.35
CA SER A 6 16.04 7.73 14.66
C SER A 6 14.87 7.15 13.88
N GLU A 7 14.84 7.38 12.57
CA GLU A 7 13.84 6.80 11.67
C GLU A 7 14.07 5.28 11.62
N LEU A 8 13.08 4.51 12.08
CA LEU A 8 13.11 3.06 11.94
C LEU A 8 12.44 2.71 10.62
N GLU A 9 13.19 2.05 9.73
CA GLU A 9 12.68 1.39 8.54
C GLU A 9 12.63 -0.11 8.80
N LEU A 10 11.52 -0.75 8.45
CA LEU A 10 11.37 -2.20 8.54
C LEU A 10 11.00 -2.76 7.18
N SER A 11 11.73 -3.78 6.72
CA SER A 11 11.41 -4.58 5.53
C SER A 11 11.07 -5.99 5.99
N VAL A 12 9.89 -6.50 5.63
CA VAL A 12 9.45 -7.85 6.03
C VAL A 12 9.08 -8.66 4.80
N SER A 13 9.57 -9.90 4.76
CA SER A 13 9.33 -10.86 3.69
C SER A 13 8.64 -12.16 4.11
N ASP A 14 8.48 -12.41 5.41
CA ASP A 14 7.86 -13.62 5.96
C ASP A 14 6.77 -13.25 6.99
N TYR A 15 5.62 -13.93 6.92
CA TYR A 15 4.44 -13.66 7.74
C TYR A 15 4.15 -14.79 8.75
N PRO A 16 3.60 -14.48 9.93
CA PRO A 16 2.95 -13.22 10.34
C PRO A 16 3.90 -12.17 10.95
N LEU A 17 3.55 -10.90 10.78
CA LEU A 17 4.24 -9.77 11.40
C LEU A 17 4.07 -9.78 12.92
N PRO A 18 5.17 -9.62 13.70
CA PRO A 18 5.08 -9.41 15.14
C PRO A 18 4.15 -8.23 15.48
N PRO A 19 3.18 -8.38 16.41
CA PRO A 19 2.27 -7.32 16.82
C PRO A 19 2.99 -6.06 17.30
N GLU A 20 4.20 -6.20 17.82
CA GLU A 20 5.02 -5.14 18.40
C GLU A 20 5.44 -4.08 17.37
N ILE A 21 5.48 -4.44 16.08
CA ILE A 21 5.80 -3.51 15.00
C ILE A 21 4.73 -2.42 14.89
N PHE A 22 3.46 -2.79 15.13
CA PHE A 22 2.31 -1.90 15.03
C PHE A 22 2.21 -0.90 16.20
N VAL A 23 2.90 -1.18 17.30
CA VAL A 23 2.91 -0.32 18.50
C VAL A 23 4.08 0.68 18.48
N SER A 24 4.97 0.58 17.49
CA SER A 24 6.17 1.40 17.41
C SER A 24 5.85 2.88 17.14
N LYS A 25 6.28 3.77 18.05
CA LYS A 25 6.11 5.23 17.91
C LYS A 25 7.17 5.89 17.02
N THR A 26 8.21 5.15 16.66
CA THR A 26 9.37 5.63 15.89
C THR A 26 9.42 5.07 14.48
N LEU A 27 8.53 4.13 14.14
CA LEU A 27 8.43 3.57 12.80
C LEU A 27 7.75 4.59 11.88
N LEU A 28 8.53 5.20 10.99
CA LEU A 28 8.04 6.18 10.02
C LEU A 28 7.87 5.58 8.63
N LYS A 29 8.67 4.57 8.30
CA LYS A 29 8.62 3.85 7.04
C LYS A 29 8.47 2.35 7.26
N LEU A 30 7.50 1.76 6.57
CA LEU A 30 7.27 0.32 6.54
C LEU A 30 7.34 -0.15 5.09
N LYS A 31 8.22 -1.13 4.82
CA LYS A 31 8.30 -1.86 3.56
C LYS A 31 7.81 -3.30 3.78
N LEU A 32 6.88 -3.74 2.96
CA LEU A 32 6.35 -5.11 2.94
C LEU A 32 6.70 -5.72 1.58
N GLU A 33 7.34 -6.88 1.56
CA GLU A 33 7.84 -7.52 0.34
C GLU A 33 7.46 -9.00 0.30
N GLY A 34 7.11 -9.55 -0.87
CA GLY A 34 7.27 -10.97 -1.18
C GLY A 34 6.62 -12.00 -0.24
N GLY A 35 5.41 -11.78 0.25
CA GLY A 35 4.71 -12.78 1.06
C GLY A 35 3.20 -12.84 0.87
N ASP A 36 2.64 -13.99 1.21
CA ASP A 36 1.22 -14.32 1.07
C ASP A 36 0.49 -14.25 2.42
N GLY A 37 -0.79 -13.89 2.39
CA GLY A 37 -1.65 -14.05 3.56
C GLY A 37 -1.45 -12.98 4.63
N LEU A 38 -1.18 -11.72 4.22
CA LEU A 38 -1.03 -10.63 5.16
C LEU A 38 -2.30 -10.38 5.99
N SER A 39 -2.25 -10.77 7.27
CA SER A 39 -3.26 -10.44 8.28
C SER A 39 -2.69 -9.44 9.27
N LEU A 40 -2.91 -8.15 8.98
CA LEU A 40 -2.44 -7.07 9.84
C LEU A 40 -3.42 -6.86 11.00
N GLY A 41 -2.92 -6.97 12.22
CA GLY A 41 -3.60 -6.51 13.42
C GLY A 41 -3.83 -5.00 13.37
N THR A 42 -4.94 -4.55 13.94
CA THR A 42 -5.38 -3.16 13.90
C THR A 42 -4.36 -2.19 14.53
N ASP A 43 -4.19 -1.04 13.87
CA ASP A 43 -3.43 0.16 14.26
C ASP A 43 -1.89 0.02 14.16
N VAL A 44 -1.35 0.32 12.98
CA VAL A 44 0.08 0.25 12.60
C VAL A 44 0.88 1.45 13.14
N GLY A 45 0.18 2.49 13.63
CA GLY A 45 0.79 3.62 14.32
C GLY A 45 1.12 4.82 13.41
N LYS A 46 2.27 5.45 13.62
CA LYS A 46 2.64 6.75 13.00
C LYS A 46 3.40 6.62 11.68
N VAL A 47 3.12 5.57 10.91
CA VAL A 47 3.76 5.35 9.61
C VAL A 47 3.38 6.47 8.65
N LYS A 48 4.39 7.15 8.11
CA LYS A 48 4.25 8.20 7.10
C LYS A 48 4.47 7.69 5.69
N THR A 49 5.28 6.65 5.55
CA THR A 49 5.61 6.04 4.26
C THR A 49 5.36 4.55 4.32
N LEU A 50 4.50 4.05 3.43
CA LEU A 50 4.21 2.64 3.28
C LEU A 50 4.61 2.20 1.87
N GLU A 51 5.43 1.17 1.78
CA GLU A 51 5.89 0.58 0.53
C GLU A 51 5.50 -0.89 0.53
N ILE A 52 4.82 -1.33 -0.52
CA ILE A 52 4.31 -2.69 -0.66
C ILE A 52 4.75 -3.20 -2.03
N GLU A 53 5.46 -4.32 -2.02
CA GLU A 53 6.06 -4.92 -3.21
C GLU A 53 5.74 -6.41 -3.30
N SER A 54 5.04 -6.84 -4.35
CA SER A 54 4.76 -8.27 -4.60
C SER A 54 4.11 -8.99 -3.41
N VAL A 55 3.11 -8.35 -2.78
CA VAL A 55 2.41 -8.88 -1.59
C VAL A 55 0.98 -9.26 -1.94
N GLU A 56 0.54 -10.43 -1.49
CA GLU A 56 -0.85 -10.88 -1.60
C GLU A 56 -1.64 -10.60 -0.30
N PHE A 57 -2.78 -9.92 -0.43
CA PHE A 57 -3.67 -9.61 0.69
C PHE A 57 -4.81 -10.62 0.80
N GLU A 58 -5.10 -11.07 2.03
CA GLU A 58 -6.24 -11.95 2.27
C GLU A 58 -7.59 -11.28 2.02
N GLY A 59 -8.58 -12.11 1.69
CA GLY A 59 -9.99 -11.75 1.69
C GLY A 59 -10.36 -10.74 0.62
N ASP A 60 -9.85 -10.92 -0.61
CA ASP A 60 -10.09 -10.03 -1.74
C ASP A 60 -9.83 -8.57 -1.31
N GLY A 61 -8.61 -8.26 -0.87
CA GLY A 61 -8.22 -6.88 -0.60
C GLY A 61 -8.72 -6.25 0.72
N VAL A 62 -9.57 -6.94 1.50
CA VAL A 62 -9.96 -6.47 2.84
C VAL A 62 -8.73 -6.24 3.74
N GLY A 63 -7.66 -7.03 3.57
CA GLY A 63 -6.38 -6.83 4.26
C GLY A 63 -5.74 -5.48 3.95
N PHE A 64 -5.80 -5.00 2.71
CA PHE A 64 -5.19 -3.75 2.29
C PHE A 64 -5.95 -2.53 2.84
N GLU A 65 -7.28 -2.55 2.81
CA GLU A 65 -8.08 -1.48 3.42
C GLU A 65 -7.83 -1.38 4.93
N LYS A 66 -7.72 -2.52 5.61
CA LYS A 66 -7.37 -2.58 7.04
C LYS A 66 -5.98 -1.99 7.29
N LEU A 67 -4.99 -2.33 6.46
CA LEU A 67 -3.64 -1.77 6.55
C LEU A 67 -3.65 -0.24 6.42
N LEU A 68 -4.32 0.30 5.41
CA LEU A 68 -4.43 1.75 5.23
C LEU A 68 -5.16 2.41 6.41
N SER A 69 -6.23 1.79 6.91
CA SER A 69 -6.97 2.30 8.07
C SER A 69 -6.12 2.34 9.35
N GLY A 70 -5.14 1.44 9.47
CA GLY A 70 -4.18 1.38 10.56
C GLY A 70 -3.04 2.40 10.45
N CYS A 71 -2.92 3.13 9.33
CA CYS A 71 -1.90 4.15 9.09
C CYS A 71 -2.55 5.55 8.97
N PRO A 72 -3.14 6.11 10.03
CA PRO A 72 -3.93 7.34 9.94
C PRO A 72 -3.13 8.58 9.49
N VAL A 73 -1.81 8.57 9.64
CA VAL A 73 -0.91 9.69 9.26
C VAL A 73 -0.09 9.41 7.99
N LEU A 74 -0.49 8.44 7.18
CA LEU A 74 0.20 8.05 5.95
C LEU A 74 0.28 9.21 4.94
N GLU A 75 1.48 9.65 4.59
CA GLU A 75 1.72 10.75 3.65
C GLU A 75 2.16 10.24 2.26
N GLU A 76 2.87 9.11 2.19
CA GLU A 76 3.39 8.50 0.96
C GLU A 76 3.06 6.99 0.91
N LEU A 77 2.48 6.55 -0.21
CA LEU A 77 2.17 5.16 -0.50
C LEU A 77 2.83 4.75 -1.81
N VAL A 78 3.58 3.65 -1.78
CA VAL A 78 4.27 3.07 -2.93
C VAL A 78 3.80 1.63 -3.11
N LEU A 79 3.26 1.33 -4.28
CA LEU A 79 2.69 0.05 -4.66
C LEU A 79 3.45 -0.48 -5.88
N VAL A 80 4.08 -1.64 -5.75
CA VAL A 80 4.96 -2.23 -6.78
C VAL A 80 4.57 -3.70 -7.02
N ASN A 81 4.40 -4.09 -8.27
CA ASN A 81 4.18 -5.47 -8.70
C ASN A 81 3.06 -6.19 -7.94
N LEU A 82 1.98 -5.47 -7.69
CA LEU A 82 0.78 -6.03 -7.06
C LEU A 82 -0.08 -6.60 -8.17
N GLY A 83 -0.05 -7.92 -8.33
CA GLY A 83 -0.76 -8.59 -9.42
C GLY A 83 -2.26 -8.32 -9.37
N TRP A 84 -2.84 -7.85 -10.48
CA TRP A 84 -4.24 -7.41 -10.53
C TRP A 84 -5.24 -8.53 -10.26
N GLU A 85 -4.84 -9.77 -10.51
CA GLU A 85 -5.67 -10.95 -10.30
C GLU A 85 -6.01 -11.21 -8.83
N HIS A 86 -5.14 -10.76 -7.92
CA HIS A 86 -5.30 -10.77 -6.46
C HIS A 86 -5.87 -9.44 -5.92
N TRP A 87 -5.91 -8.41 -6.76
CA TRP A 87 -6.39 -7.06 -6.43
C TRP A 87 -7.78 -6.73 -7.00
N LYS A 88 -8.54 -7.73 -7.47
CA LYS A 88 -9.79 -7.56 -8.25
C LYS A 88 -10.87 -6.70 -7.56
N SER A 89 -10.88 -6.67 -6.24
CA SER A 89 -11.83 -5.94 -5.39
C SER A 89 -11.24 -4.66 -4.79
N CYS A 90 -9.92 -4.52 -4.78
CA CYS A 90 -9.19 -3.57 -3.94
C CYS A 90 -8.75 -2.30 -4.70
N CYS A 91 -9.31 -2.08 -5.89
CA CYS A 91 -8.96 -0.98 -6.80
C CYS A 91 -9.37 0.42 -6.28
N SER A 92 -9.56 0.58 -4.98
CA SER A 92 -9.87 1.83 -4.30
C SER A 92 -8.83 2.08 -3.22
N VAL A 93 -7.97 3.08 -3.43
CA VAL A 93 -7.13 3.62 -2.35
C VAL A 93 -7.90 4.75 -1.70
N SER A 94 -8.20 4.64 -0.39
CA SER A 94 -8.81 5.72 0.39
C SER A 94 -7.96 6.03 1.60
N ALA A 95 -7.40 7.24 1.62
CA ALA A 95 -6.55 7.73 2.71
C ALA A 95 -6.52 9.27 2.67
N LYS A 96 -7.14 9.91 3.67
CA LYS A 96 -7.23 11.38 3.73
C LYS A 96 -5.88 12.06 3.98
N SER A 97 -4.96 11.39 4.67
CA SER A 97 -3.62 11.91 4.95
C SER A 97 -2.68 11.79 3.75
N LEU A 98 -3.03 10.99 2.75
CA LEU A 98 -2.14 10.65 1.65
C LEU A 98 -1.90 11.85 0.74
N ARG A 99 -0.62 12.15 0.48
CA ARG A 99 -0.16 13.26 -0.35
C ARG A 99 0.56 12.79 -1.60
N LYS A 100 1.23 11.63 -1.53
CA LYS A 100 1.91 11.02 -2.67
C LYS A 100 1.49 9.57 -2.85
N LEU A 101 1.17 9.20 -4.08
CA LEU A 101 0.87 7.84 -4.48
C LEU A 101 1.76 7.46 -5.66
N LYS A 102 2.45 6.34 -5.54
CA LYS A 102 3.16 5.71 -6.63
C LYS A 102 2.60 4.31 -6.84
N PHE A 103 2.26 3.98 -8.07
CA PHE A 103 1.73 2.69 -8.45
C PHE A 103 2.46 2.20 -9.69
N PHE A 104 3.10 1.05 -9.58
CA PHE A 104 3.84 0.39 -10.66
C PHE A 104 3.38 -1.06 -10.75
N CYS A 105 2.68 -1.40 -11.82
CA CYS A 105 2.31 -2.77 -12.12
C CYS A 105 2.96 -3.21 -13.44
N GLU A 106 3.82 -4.21 -13.38
CA GLU A 106 4.43 -4.84 -14.56
C GLU A 106 3.71 -6.13 -14.98
N ASP A 107 2.58 -6.44 -14.34
CA ASP A 107 1.97 -7.76 -14.44
C ASP A 107 1.18 -7.98 -15.74
N ASN A 108 1.38 -9.14 -16.37
CA ASN A 108 0.86 -9.45 -17.72
C ASN A 108 -0.53 -10.10 -17.72
N ASP A 109 -1.06 -10.48 -16.54
CA ASP A 109 -2.27 -11.29 -16.41
C ASP A 109 -3.59 -10.49 -16.51
N GLY A 110 -3.49 -9.23 -16.92
CA GLY A 110 -4.59 -8.43 -17.45
C GLY A 110 -4.97 -7.27 -16.55
N ASN A 111 -5.48 -6.22 -17.19
CA ASN A 111 -5.70 -4.95 -16.52
C ASN A 111 -7.02 -4.96 -15.73
N PRO A 112 -7.09 -4.17 -14.64
CA PRO A 112 -8.33 -3.99 -13.90
C PRO A 112 -9.36 -3.31 -14.79
N LYS A 113 -10.64 -3.55 -14.50
CA LYS A 113 -11.73 -2.86 -15.21
C LYS A 113 -11.75 -1.35 -14.92
N SER A 114 -11.34 -0.96 -13.71
CA SER A 114 -11.30 0.42 -13.26
C SER A 114 -10.42 0.54 -12.02
N VAL A 115 -9.70 1.66 -11.90
CA VAL A 115 -8.97 2.07 -10.70
C VAL A 115 -9.53 3.39 -10.21
N SER A 116 -9.70 3.53 -8.90
CA SER A 116 -10.25 4.71 -8.26
C SER A 116 -9.39 5.13 -7.06
N PHE A 117 -9.31 6.44 -6.83
CA PHE A 117 -8.55 7.02 -5.72
C PHE A 117 -9.46 8.00 -4.97
N ASP A 118 -9.77 7.67 -3.72
CA ASP A 118 -10.51 8.54 -2.79
C ASP A 118 -9.52 9.18 -1.79
N THR A 119 -8.61 9.97 -2.34
CA THR A 119 -7.50 10.59 -1.62
C THR A 119 -7.52 12.11 -1.88
N PRO A 120 -8.42 12.86 -1.22
CA PRO A 120 -8.71 14.26 -1.58
C PRO A 120 -7.52 15.21 -1.40
N ASN A 121 -6.50 14.81 -0.65
CA ASN A 121 -5.28 15.60 -0.39
C ASN A 121 -4.08 15.13 -1.24
N LEU A 122 -4.30 14.26 -2.23
CA LEU A 122 -3.26 13.77 -3.12
C LEU A 122 -2.72 14.92 -3.99
N VAL A 123 -1.42 15.17 -3.92
CA VAL A 123 -0.73 16.22 -4.70
C VAL A 123 0.27 15.64 -5.70
N TYR A 124 0.60 14.36 -5.59
CA TYR A 124 1.51 13.66 -6.49
C TYR A 124 0.96 12.26 -6.79
N LEU A 125 0.83 11.95 -8.07
CA LEU A 125 0.48 10.62 -8.58
C LEU A 125 1.52 10.22 -9.63
N GLU A 126 2.15 9.08 -9.40
CA GLU A 126 2.96 8.38 -10.39
C GLU A 126 2.30 7.03 -10.63
N TYR A 127 1.91 6.77 -11.88
CA TYR A 127 1.14 5.60 -12.25
C TYR A 127 1.73 4.98 -13.51
N SER A 128 2.15 3.74 -13.39
CA SER A 128 2.60 2.89 -14.49
C SER A 128 1.84 1.57 -14.41
N ASP A 129 1.13 1.24 -15.48
CA ASP A 129 0.35 0.01 -15.59
C ASP A 129 0.22 -0.33 -17.08
N ASN A 130 -0.20 -1.56 -17.35
CA ASN A 130 -0.48 -2.00 -18.70
C ASN A 130 -1.67 -1.24 -19.30
N ILE A 131 -1.56 -0.88 -20.58
CA ILE A 131 -2.63 -0.19 -21.32
C ILE A 131 -3.78 -1.14 -21.65
N ALA A 132 -5.02 -0.63 -21.60
CA ALA A 132 -6.21 -1.43 -21.84
C ALA A 132 -6.14 -2.11 -23.21
N LYS A 133 -6.49 -3.40 -23.28
CA LYS A 133 -6.50 -4.16 -24.55
C LYS A 133 -7.44 -3.54 -25.61
N LYS A 134 -8.44 -2.76 -25.21
CA LYS A 134 -9.41 -2.10 -26.10
C LYS A 134 -9.86 -0.75 -25.54
N TYR A 135 -10.03 0.22 -26.44
CA TYR A 135 -10.63 1.53 -26.17
C TYR A 135 -11.88 1.71 -27.04
N PRO A 136 -13.10 1.45 -26.53
CA PRO A 136 -14.31 1.70 -27.31
C PRO A 136 -14.43 3.21 -27.60
N ARG A 137 -14.82 3.54 -28.83
CA ARG A 137 -15.13 4.93 -29.19
C ARG A 137 -16.37 5.37 -28.42
N VAL A 138 -16.29 6.55 -27.82
CA VAL A 138 -17.40 7.26 -27.18
C VAL A 138 -18.04 8.20 -28.19
#